data_AF-A0A0J1L1N4-F1
#
_entry.id   AF-A0A0J1L1N4-F1
#
_cell.length_a   1.000
_cell.length_b   1.000
_cell.length_c   1.000
_cell.angle_alpha   90.00
_cell.angle_beta   90.00
_cell.angle_gamma   90.00
#
_symmetry.space_group_name_H-M   'P 1'
#
loop_
_entity.id
_entity.type
_entity.pdbx_description
1 polymer ?
#
loop_
_entity_poly.entity_id
_entity_poly.type
_entity_poly.pdbx_seq_one_letter_code
_entity_poly.pdbx_strand_id
1 'polypeptide(L)'
;MEQKQPISPSLPSNLTYTDINFMSKRGYLSKKLAHYLQLEDNEGDLLFYLSFAKPSFLSSVNEEELLLLLSEQMLIWWKQNQNIQENVKSLDVRHDIQNAMLKAYEIYKEDLFSTITFESEKEQAAQSKDDNEWKVYRDVMFAATQGQFLLITKDEINQYKSGTILCDGRIKERSDIPLCRNLAKEILEQRGYEKTKFMSWLLVLSEAMTNTIKHAEEGKMTIFHDKEENEIRFVIEDKGPGFDLKDLPKTTLLAGYSTKKSLGQGFTLMMKLTKQVLLFTSSKGSTLILIFESNKNMENLDAVI
;
A
#
# COMPACT_ATOMS: atom_id res chain seq x y z
N MET A 1 -44.77 -19.50 27.12
CA MET A 1 -43.73 -18.50 27.39
C MET A 1 -43.20 -18.07 26.03
N GLU A 2 -43.49 -16.82 25.64
CA GLU A 2 -43.07 -16.27 24.35
C GLU A 2 -41.55 -16.22 24.26
N GLN A 3 -40.98 -16.91 23.28
CA GLN A 3 -39.59 -16.71 22.89
C GLN A 3 -39.47 -15.31 22.28
N LYS A 4 -39.00 -14.33 23.08
CA LYS A 4 -38.56 -13.04 22.55
C LYS A 4 -37.45 -13.31 21.55
N GLN A 5 -37.72 -13.13 20.26
CA GLN A 5 -36.65 -13.11 19.26
C GLN A 5 -35.67 -11.99 19.62
N PRO A 6 -34.35 -12.22 19.55
CA PRO A 6 -33.37 -11.19 19.84
C PRO A 6 -33.52 -10.09 18.79
N ILE A 7 -34.04 -8.94 19.23
CA ILE A 7 -34.08 -7.72 18.41
C ILE A 7 -32.63 -7.29 18.27
N SER A 8 -32.05 -7.46 17.08
CA SER A 8 -30.71 -6.94 16.79
C SER A 8 -30.73 -5.44 17.04
N PRO A 9 -29.89 -4.90 17.93
CA PRO A 9 -29.85 -3.46 18.17
C PRO A 9 -29.45 -2.74 16.88
N SER A 10 -30.07 -1.59 16.61
CA SER A 10 -29.65 -0.73 15.50
C SER A 10 -28.24 -0.21 15.78
N LEU A 11 -27.34 -0.34 14.81
CA LEU A 11 -25.98 0.18 14.92
C LEU A 11 -26.00 1.70 15.20
N PRO A 12 -25.20 2.20 16.16
CA PRO A 12 -24.98 3.63 16.34
C PRO A 12 -24.57 4.33 15.04
N SER A 13 -25.03 5.56 14.83
CA SER A 13 -24.59 6.38 13.70
C SER A 13 -23.13 6.84 13.90
N ASN A 14 -22.36 6.92 12.80
CA ASN A 14 -20.95 7.35 12.77
C ASN A 14 -19.90 6.39 13.37
N LEU A 15 -20.07 5.06 13.21
CA LEU A 15 -19.04 4.09 13.58
C LEU A 15 -17.96 3.94 12.50
N THR A 16 -16.69 3.93 12.92
CA THR A 16 -15.57 3.53 12.06
C THR A 16 -15.40 2.01 12.04
N TYR A 17 -14.60 1.49 11.10
CA TYR A 17 -14.22 0.08 11.10
C TYR A 17 -13.53 -0.34 12.41
N THR A 18 -12.73 0.54 12.99
CA THR A 18 -12.03 0.27 14.27
C THR A 18 -13.01 0.13 15.43
N ASP A 19 -14.09 0.91 15.44
CA ASP A 19 -15.17 0.81 16.43
C ASP A 19 -15.92 -0.51 16.28
N ILE A 20 -16.30 -0.88 15.06
CA ILE A 20 -17.00 -2.14 14.76
C ILE A 20 -16.15 -3.36 15.16
N ASN A 21 -14.85 -3.33 14.87
CA ASN A 21 -13.92 -4.39 15.25
C ASN A 21 -13.78 -4.48 16.78
N PHE A 22 -13.66 -3.35 17.48
CA PHE A 22 -13.61 -3.32 18.94
C PHE A 22 -14.89 -3.87 19.58
N MET A 23 -16.06 -3.46 19.08
CA MET A 23 -17.39 -3.95 19.51
C MET A 23 -17.51 -5.45 19.28
N SER A 24 -17.08 -5.95 18.11
CA SER A 24 -17.07 -7.38 17.76
C SER A 24 -16.23 -8.21 18.72
N LYS A 25 -15.01 -7.75 19.05
CA LYS A 25 -14.13 -8.42 20.02
C LYS A 25 -14.72 -8.45 21.42
N ARG A 26 -15.29 -7.32 21.87
CA ARG A 26 -15.98 -7.24 23.16
C ARG A 26 -17.12 -8.24 23.23
N GLY A 27 -17.94 -8.31 22.18
CA GLY A 27 -19.04 -9.27 22.08
C GLY A 27 -18.56 -10.72 22.11
N TYR A 28 -17.51 -11.03 21.34
CA TYR A 28 -16.93 -12.37 21.32
C TYR A 28 -16.40 -12.78 22.69
N LEU A 29 -15.64 -11.90 23.35
CA LEU A 29 -15.09 -12.14 24.67
C LEU A 29 -16.21 -12.33 25.71
N SER A 30 -17.26 -11.51 25.66
CA SER A 30 -18.43 -11.63 26.55
C SER A 30 -19.13 -12.97 26.40
N LYS A 31 -19.30 -13.43 25.15
CA LYS A 31 -19.83 -14.77 24.84
C LYS A 31 -18.97 -15.89 25.43
N LYS A 32 -17.64 -15.75 25.40
CA LYS A 32 -16.73 -16.74 26.01
C LYS A 32 -16.76 -16.73 27.53
N LEU A 33 -16.87 -15.55 28.15
CA LEU A 33 -17.05 -15.46 29.60
C LEU A 33 -18.36 -16.13 30.04
N ALA A 34 -19.46 -15.86 29.34
CA ALA A 34 -20.75 -16.50 29.59
C ALA A 34 -20.66 -18.03 29.51
N HIS A 35 -20.00 -18.56 28.47
CA HIS A 35 -19.76 -19.99 28.32
C HIS A 35 -18.94 -20.59 29.48
N TYR A 36 -17.89 -19.93 29.94
CA TYR A 36 -17.08 -20.42 31.08
C TYR A 36 -17.79 -20.31 32.43
N LEU A 37 -18.76 -19.42 32.55
CA LEU A 37 -19.65 -19.30 33.70
C LEU A 37 -20.85 -20.27 33.65
N GLN A 38 -20.94 -21.10 32.60
CA GLN A 38 -22.03 -22.07 32.39
C GLN A 38 -23.42 -21.41 32.32
N LEU A 39 -23.46 -20.20 31.75
CA LEU A 39 -24.70 -19.54 31.36
C LEU A 39 -25.36 -20.28 30.18
N GLU A 40 -26.65 -20.07 29.97
CA GLU A 40 -27.36 -20.72 28.85
C GLU A 40 -26.77 -20.26 27.50
N ASP A 41 -26.73 -21.14 26.50
CA ASP A 41 -26.10 -20.84 25.20
C ASP A 41 -26.72 -19.62 24.48
N ASN A 42 -28.02 -19.38 24.71
CA ASN A 42 -28.77 -18.22 24.22
C ASN A 42 -28.31 -16.89 24.85
N GLU A 43 -27.83 -16.89 26.10
CA GLU A 43 -27.35 -15.71 26.82
C GLU A 43 -26.01 -15.24 26.26
N GLY A 44 -25.13 -16.17 25.91
CA GLY A 44 -23.84 -15.87 25.27
C GLY A 44 -24.01 -15.21 23.89
N ASP A 45 -24.95 -15.70 23.08
CA ASP A 45 -25.28 -15.10 21.79
C ASP A 45 -25.91 -13.72 21.95
N LEU A 46 -26.81 -13.56 22.93
CA LEU A 46 -27.41 -12.27 23.24
C LEU A 46 -26.37 -11.22 23.62
N LEU A 47 -25.38 -11.56 24.44
CA LEU A 47 -24.27 -10.67 24.80
C LEU A 47 -23.45 -10.24 23.58
N PHE A 48 -23.22 -11.15 22.62
CA PHE A 48 -22.54 -10.79 21.37
C PHE A 48 -23.32 -9.71 20.61
N TYR A 49 -24.64 -9.88 20.44
CA TYR A 49 -25.47 -8.88 19.76
C TYR A 49 -25.57 -7.57 20.54
N LEU A 50 -25.76 -7.63 21.85
CA LEU A 50 -25.84 -6.46 22.72
C LEU A 50 -24.55 -5.63 22.70
N SER A 51 -23.40 -6.25 22.43
CA SER A 51 -22.14 -5.52 22.25
C SER A 51 -22.21 -4.45 21.15
N PHE A 52 -23.16 -4.53 20.21
CA PHE A 52 -23.34 -3.52 19.16
C PHE A 52 -24.28 -2.37 19.55
N ALA A 53 -24.97 -2.45 20.69
CA ALA A 53 -25.98 -1.47 21.10
C ALA A 53 -25.40 -0.09 21.45
N LYS A 54 -24.15 -0.02 21.91
CA LYS A 54 -23.46 1.24 22.23
C LYS A 54 -21.93 1.12 22.07
N PRO A 55 -21.23 2.24 21.82
CA PRO A 55 -19.78 2.23 21.63
C PRO A 55 -18.98 1.76 22.86
N SER A 56 -19.45 2.05 24.07
CA SER A 56 -18.78 1.71 25.34
C SER A 56 -19.76 1.31 26.44
N PHE A 57 -19.33 0.39 27.29
CA PHE A 57 -20.04 -0.12 28.47
C PHE A 57 -19.40 0.31 29.80
N LEU A 58 -18.29 1.06 29.78
CA LEU A 58 -17.54 1.46 30.99
C LEU A 58 -18.34 2.25 32.03
N SER A 59 -19.37 2.97 31.59
CA SER A 59 -20.27 3.74 32.46
C SER A 59 -21.52 2.97 32.88
N SER A 60 -21.64 1.69 32.54
CA SER A 60 -22.82 0.90 32.88
C SER A 60 -22.86 0.54 34.36
N VAL A 61 -24.06 0.67 34.94
CA VAL A 61 -24.39 0.21 36.29
C VAL A 61 -25.34 -1.00 36.28
N ASN A 62 -25.64 -1.54 35.09
CA ASN A 62 -26.53 -2.69 34.94
C ASN A 62 -25.74 -3.98 35.13
N GLU A 63 -26.15 -4.81 36.09
CA GLU A 63 -25.55 -6.13 36.35
C GLU A 63 -25.63 -7.05 35.12
N GLU A 64 -26.67 -6.92 34.29
CA GLU A 64 -26.83 -7.71 33.05
C GLU A 64 -25.77 -7.36 31.99
N GLU A 65 -25.11 -6.21 32.11
CA GLU A 65 -24.04 -5.76 31.21
C GLU A 65 -22.64 -6.01 31.79
N LEU A 66 -22.52 -6.65 32.96
CA LEU A 66 -21.25 -6.87 33.65
C LEU A 66 -20.22 -7.60 32.77
N LEU A 67 -20.63 -8.63 32.02
CA LEU A 67 -19.71 -9.36 31.15
C LEU A 67 -19.23 -8.52 29.96
N LEU A 68 -20.05 -7.60 29.46
CA LEU A 68 -19.67 -6.64 28.42
C LEU A 68 -18.69 -5.60 28.94
N LEU A 69 -18.95 -5.08 30.14
CA LEU A 69 -18.06 -4.17 30.86
C LEU A 69 -16.68 -4.81 31.09
N LEU A 70 -16.64 -6.01 31.67
CA LEU A 70 -15.40 -6.72 31.96
C LEU A 70 -14.63 -7.09 30.69
N SER A 71 -15.33 -7.49 29.63
CA SER A 71 -14.72 -7.76 28.33
C SER A 71 -14.10 -6.51 27.71
N GLU A 72 -14.77 -5.37 27.80
CA GLU A 72 -14.23 -4.08 27.36
C GLU A 72 -12.99 -3.69 28.14
N GLN A 73 -13.04 -3.85 29.47
CA GLN A 73 -11.95 -3.52 30.36
C GLN A 73 -10.68 -4.34 30.04
N MET A 74 -10.82 -5.64 29.74
CA MET A 74 -9.70 -6.48 29.30
C MET A 74 -9.07 -5.97 28.00
N LEU A 75 -9.88 -5.56 27.02
CA LEU A 75 -9.39 -5.01 25.75
C LEU A 75 -8.72 -3.65 25.92
N ILE A 76 -9.14 -2.85 26.92
CA ILE A 76 -8.51 -1.56 27.23
C ILE A 76 -7.17 -1.75 27.92
N TRP A 77 -7.10 -2.62 28.93
CA TRP A 77 -5.83 -2.98 29.58
C TRP A 77 -4.81 -3.46 28.56
N TRP A 78 -5.26 -4.29 27.62
CA TRP A 78 -4.46 -4.70 26.49
C TRP A 78 -3.96 -3.52 25.64
N LYS A 79 -4.85 -2.64 25.18
CA LYS A 79 -4.50 -1.44 24.40
C LYS A 79 -3.52 -0.50 25.13
N GLN A 80 -3.58 -0.46 26.46
CA GLN A 80 -2.72 0.35 27.31
C GLN A 80 -1.42 -0.36 27.73
N ASN A 81 -1.15 -1.54 27.16
CA ASN A 81 0.02 -2.37 27.45
C ASN A 81 0.16 -2.71 28.95
N GLN A 82 -0.97 -2.94 29.62
CA GLN A 82 -1.04 -3.31 31.04
C GLN A 82 -1.08 -4.83 31.21
N ASN A 83 -0.66 -5.32 32.38
CA ASN A 83 -0.71 -6.73 32.71
C ASN A 83 -2.15 -7.17 33.04
N ILE A 84 -2.81 -7.79 32.07
CA ILE A 84 -4.20 -8.25 32.19
C ILE A 84 -4.35 -9.29 33.30
N GLN A 85 -3.40 -10.21 33.45
CA GLN A 85 -3.48 -11.25 34.49
C GLN A 85 -3.42 -10.66 35.90
N GLU A 86 -2.55 -9.67 36.12
CA GLU A 86 -2.46 -8.94 37.39
C GLU A 86 -3.71 -8.10 37.64
N ASN A 87 -4.17 -7.35 36.63
CA ASN A 87 -5.36 -6.53 36.72
C ASN A 87 -6.61 -7.36 37.05
N VAL A 88 -6.81 -8.51 36.40
CA VAL A 88 -7.94 -9.42 36.68
C VAL A 88 -7.91 -9.93 38.13
N LYS A 89 -6.73 -10.28 38.66
CA LYS A 89 -6.59 -10.75 40.05
C LYS A 89 -6.90 -9.65 41.07
N SER A 90 -6.72 -8.38 40.69
CA SER A 90 -7.01 -7.23 41.55
C SER A 90 -8.46 -6.75 41.52
N LEU A 91 -9.29 -7.28 40.61
CA LEU A 91 -10.70 -6.89 40.50
C LEU A 91 -11.52 -7.39 41.70
N ASP A 92 -12.36 -6.51 42.25
CA ASP A 92 -13.37 -6.86 43.24
C ASP A 92 -14.62 -7.46 42.55
N VAL A 93 -14.48 -8.70 42.08
CA VAL A 93 -15.56 -9.48 41.46
C VAL A 93 -15.52 -10.92 41.96
N ARG A 94 -16.59 -11.68 41.73
CA ARG A 94 -16.65 -13.10 42.12
C ARG A 94 -15.47 -13.89 41.53
N HIS A 95 -14.98 -14.86 42.30
CA HIS A 95 -13.80 -15.63 41.93
C HIS A 95 -13.99 -16.45 40.63
N ASP A 96 -15.18 -16.95 40.38
CA ASP A 96 -15.49 -17.68 39.15
C ASP A 96 -15.45 -16.78 37.90
N ILE A 97 -15.81 -15.50 38.03
CA ILE A 97 -15.66 -14.49 36.97
C ILE A 97 -14.18 -14.22 36.71
N GLN A 98 -13.36 -14.05 37.76
CA GLN A 98 -11.89 -13.90 37.59
C GLN A 98 -11.30 -15.11 36.86
N ASN A 99 -11.70 -16.33 37.23
CA ASN A 99 -11.24 -17.56 36.60
C ASN A 99 -11.68 -17.64 35.13
N ALA A 100 -12.93 -17.26 34.83
CA ALA A 100 -13.44 -17.18 33.46
C ALA A 100 -12.64 -16.17 32.62
N MET A 101 -12.32 -14.99 33.16
CA MET A 101 -11.51 -13.96 32.50
C MET A 101 -10.08 -14.44 32.23
N LEU A 102 -9.40 -15.02 33.23
CA LEU A 102 -8.06 -15.57 33.05
C LEU A 102 -8.04 -16.71 32.03
N LYS A 103 -9.03 -17.61 32.08
CA LYS A 103 -9.16 -18.71 31.13
C LYS A 103 -9.42 -18.21 29.71
N ALA A 104 -10.31 -17.24 29.53
CA ALA A 104 -10.56 -16.62 28.24
C ALA A 104 -9.31 -15.90 27.70
N TYR A 105 -8.58 -15.19 28.56
CA TYR A 105 -7.32 -14.59 28.18
C TYR A 105 -6.31 -15.64 27.73
N GLU A 106 -6.05 -16.69 28.51
CA GLU A 106 -5.06 -17.70 28.14
C GLU A 106 -5.37 -18.43 26.83
N ILE A 107 -6.65 -18.73 26.59
CA ILE A 107 -7.07 -19.46 25.40
C ILE A 107 -7.08 -18.55 24.16
N TYR A 108 -7.50 -17.29 24.30
CA TYR A 108 -7.73 -16.39 23.17
C TYR A 108 -6.74 -15.24 23.09
N LYS A 109 -5.65 -15.24 23.88
CA LYS A 109 -4.63 -14.18 23.86
C LYS A 109 -3.99 -14.00 22.50
N GLU A 110 -3.86 -15.03 21.68
CA GLU A 110 -3.30 -14.90 20.32
C GLU A 110 -4.33 -14.39 19.29
N ASP A 111 -5.63 -14.53 19.55
CA ASP A 111 -6.68 -14.17 18.58
C ASP A 111 -7.33 -12.82 18.90
N LEU A 112 -7.51 -12.51 20.19
CA LEU A 112 -8.22 -11.31 20.67
C LEU A 112 -7.26 -10.24 21.20
N PHE A 113 -6.18 -10.68 21.83
CA PHE A 113 -5.17 -9.87 22.54
C PHE A 113 -3.77 -9.99 21.94
N SER A 114 -3.66 -10.60 20.76
CA SER A 114 -2.53 -10.31 19.92
C SER A 114 -2.74 -8.90 19.45
N THR A 115 -1.66 -8.24 19.10
CA THR A 115 -1.75 -7.04 18.30
C THR A 115 -2.54 -7.38 17.04
N ILE A 116 -3.84 -7.09 17.12
CA ILE A 116 -4.64 -6.62 15.99
C ILE A 116 -4.17 -5.19 15.76
N THR A 117 -2.90 -5.11 15.41
CA THR A 117 -2.30 -4.18 14.47
C THR A 117 -2.83 -4.58 13.11
N PHE A 118 -4.13 -4.40 12.92
CA PHE A 118 -4.73 -4.57 11.60
C PHE A 118 -4.35 -3.44 10.65
N GLU A 119 -3.65 -2.41 11.13
CA GLU A 119 -3.12 -1.35 10.28
C GLU A 119 -1.61 -1.11 10.54
N SER A 120 -1.15 -0.93 11.79
CA SER A 120 0.22 -0.41 12.01
C SER A 120 1.40 -1.40 12.02
N GLU A 121 1.24 -2.70 12.33
CA GLU A 121 2.36 -3.68 12.28
C GLU A 121 2.30 -4.58 11.06
N LYS A 122 1.19 -4.74 10.34
CA LYS A 122 1.27 -5.25 8.95
C LYS A 122 1.99 -4.24 8.06
N GLU A 123 1.75 -2.94 8.23
CA GLU A 123 2.53 -1.87 7.58
C GLU A 123 3.93 -1.64 8.20
N GLN A 124 4.40 -2.45 9.14
CA GLN A 124 5.80 -2.39 9.62
C GLN A 124 6.52 -3.74 9.57
N ALA A 125 5.80 -4.86 9.61
CA ALA A 125 6.34 -6.22 9.48
C ALA A 125 6.14 -6.80 8.07
N ALA A 126 5.02 -6.49 7.39
CA ALA A 126 4.92 -6.69 5.94
C ALA A 126 5.63 -5.56 5.21
N GLN A 127 5.67 -4.33 5.76
CA GLN A 127 6.59 -3.31 5.25
C GLN A 127 8.04 -3.67 5.56
N SER A 128 8.45 -4.17 6.72
CA SER A 128 9.86 -4.59 6.88
C SER A 128 10.22 -5.87 6.12
N LYS A 129 9.26 -6.76 5.81
CA LYS A 129 9.50 -7.90 4.90
C LYS A 129 9.46 -7.50 3.43
N ASP A 130 8.49 -6.69 3.00
CA ASP A 130 8.39 -6.13 1.64
C ASP A 130 9.48 -5.10 1.39
N ASP A 131 9.92 -4.33 2.39
CA ASP A 131 11.05 -3.39 2.31
C ASP A 131 12.36 -4.17 2.27
N ASN A 132 12.47 -5.29 3.02
CA ASN A 132 13.64 -6.15 2.92
C ASN A 132 13.66 -6.91 1.58
N GLU A 133 12.52 -7.41 1.11
CA GLU A 133 12.37 -8.02 -0.22
C GLU A 133 12.64 -6.98 -1.31
N TRP A 134 12.06 -5.79 -1.22
CA TRP A 134 12.30 -4.64 -2.11
C TRP A 134 13.76 -4.25 -2.13
N LYS A 135 14.42 -4.17 -0.96
CA LYS A 135 15.85 -3.86 -0.86
C LYS A 135 16.69 -4.94 -1.52
N VAL A 136 16.39 -6.22 -1.28
CA VAL A 136 17.07 -7.33 -1.94
C VAL A 136 16.90 -7.25 -3.46
N TYR A 137 15.67 -7.07 -3.97
CA TYR A 137 15.44 -6.93 -5.40
C TYR A 137 16.09 -5.66 -5.97
N ARG A 138 16.08 -4.54 -5.24
CA ARG A 138 16.77 -3.29 -5.62
C ARG A 138 18.25 -3.54 -5.80
N ASP A 139 18.90 -4.15 -4.80
CA ASP A 139 20.33 -4.41 -4.81
C ASP A 139 20.71 -5.42 -5.92
N VAL A 140 19.91 -6.49 -6.09
CA VAL A 140 20.12 -7.49 -7.14
C VAL A 140 19.96 -6.88 -8.53
N MET A 141 18.88 -6.13 -8.76
CA MET A 141 18.61 -5.49 -10.05
C MET A 141 19.67 -4.46 -10.39
N PHE A 142 20.05 -3.63 -9.43
CA PHE A 142 21.09 -2.62 -9.61
C PHE A 142 22.44 -3.26 -9.93
N ALA A 143 22.85 -4.28 -9.18
CA ALA A 143 24.10 -5.00 -9.43
C ALA A 143 24.09 -5.75 -10.78
N ALA A 144 23.01 -6.48 -11.09
CA ALA A 144 22.90 -7.28 -12.31
C ALA A 144 22.84 -6.42 -13.59
N THR A 145 22.39 -5.17 -13.48
CA THR A 145 22.33 -4.21 -14.59
C THR A 145 23.48 -3.20 -14.58
N GLN A 146 24.51 -3.39 -13.74
CA GLN A 146 25.64 -2.47 -13.62
C GLN A 146 25.20 -1.02 -13.37
N GLY A 147 24.15 -0.86 -12.57
CA GLY A 147 23.58 0.43 -12.18
C GLY A 147 22.57 1.03 -13.17
N GLN A 148 22.33 0.39 -14.33
CA GLN A 148 21.41 0.92 -15.34
C GLN A 148 19.93 0.81 -14.95
N PHE A 149 19.56 -0.08 -14.02
CA PHE A 149 18.20 -0.24 -13.53
C PHE A 149 18.15 -0.11 -12.01
N LEU A 150 17.29 0.78 -11.50
CA LEU A 150 17.15 1.03 -10.07
C LEU A 150 15.68 0.95 -9.63
N LEU A 151 15.39 0.11 -8.64
CA LEU A 151 14.12 0.15 -7.94
C LEU A 151 14.12 1.30 -6.92
N ILE A 152 13.13 2.18 -7.01
CA ILE A 152 12.98 3.36 -6.13
C ILE A 152 11.69 3.29 -5.32
N THR A 153 11.75 3.84 -4.12
CA THR A 153 10.59 3.98 -3.23
C THR A 153 9.68 5.13 -3.68
N LYS A 154 8.46 5.15 -3.15
CA LYS A 154 7.49 6.22 -3.42
C LYS A 154 8.02 7.60 -3.05
N ASP A 155 8.78 7.70 -1.96
CA ASP A 155 9.30 8.97 -1.46
C ASP A 155 10.47 9.49 -2.33
N GLU A 156 11.24 8.58 -2.93
CA GLU A 156 12.31 8.92 -3.89
C GLU A 156 11.75 9.49 -5.21
N ILE A 157 10.51 9.18 -5.61
CA ILE A 157 9.92 9.65 -6.90
C ILE A 157 9.97 11.18 -7.01
N ASN A 158 9.64 11.89 -5.94
CA ASN A 158 9.54 13.36 -5.98
C ASN A 158 10.88 14.03 -6.29
N GLN A 159 12.00 13.38 -5.95
CA GLN A 159 13.34 13.87 -6.26
C GLN A 159 13.59 13.90 -7.77
N TYR A 160 12.98 12.98 -8.52
CA TYR A 160 13.12 12.89 -9.98
C TYR A 160 12.07 13.69 -10.75
N LYS A 161 11.02 14.18 -10.06
CA LYS A 161 10.03 15.14 -10.59
C LYS A 161 10.43 16.60 -10.33
N SER A 162 11.68 16.84 -9.95
CA SER A 162 12.26 18.17 -9.88
C SER A 162 12.56 18.74 -11.28
N GLY A 163 12.73 20.06 -11.37
CA GLY A 163 13.08 20.74 -12.62
C GLY A 163 11.89 21.32 -13.39
N THR A 164 12.15 21.72 -14.64
CA THR A 164 11.14 22.36 -15.49
C THR A 164 10.34 21.32 -16.25
N ILE A 165 9.01 21.33 -16.11
CA ILE A 165 8.13 20.52 -16.96
C ILE A 165 8.20 21.06 -18.39
N LEU A 166 8.59 20.20 -19.32
CA LEU A 166 8.66 20.49 -20.75
C LEU A 166 7.32 20.24 -21.44
N CYS A 167 6.68 19.12 -21.13
CA CYS A 167 5.34 18.78 -21.57
C CYS A 167 4.76 17.63 -20.73
N ASP A 168 3.44 17.47 -20.79
CA ASP A 168 2.73 16.31 -20.25
C ASP A 168 1.61 15.84 -21.17
N GLY A 169 1.20 14.58 -21.00
CA GLY A 169 0.16 13.96 -21.83
C GLY A 169 -0.53 12.81 -21.12
N ARG A 170 -1.82 12.61 -21.40
CA ARG A 170 -2.60 11.49 -20.89
C ARG A 170 -2.40 10.27 -21.78
N ILE A 171 -2.38 9.08 -21.16
CA ILE A 171 -2.30 7.79 -21.84
C ILE A 171 -3.51 6.96 -21.40
N LYS A 172 -4.52 6.82 -22.24
CA LYS A 172 -5.73 6.04 -21.94
C LYS A 172 -6.08 5.06 -23.06
N GLU A 173 -5.85 5.46 -24.29
CA GLU A 173 -6.11 4.65 -25.49
C GLU A 173 -4.91 4.64 -26.44
N ARG A 174 -4.93 3.72 -27.42
CA ARG A 174 -3.80 3.54 -28.35
C ARG A 174 -3.51 4.79 -29.19
N SER A 175 -4.53 5.61 -29.47
CA SER A 175 -4.43 6.91 -30.15
C SER A 175 -3.59 7.92 -29.39
N ASP A 176 -3.48 7.80 -28.05
CA ASP A 176 -2.73 8.74 -27.23
C ASP A 176 -1.21 8.60 -27.39
N ILE A 177 -0.74 7.41 -27.78
CA ILE A 177 0.68 7.11 -27.99
C ILE A 177 1.29 8.04 -29.05
N PRO A 178 0.78 8.10 -30.30
CA PRO A 178 1.32 9.02 -31.30
C PRO A 178 1.13 10.50 -30.92
N LEU A 179 0.04 10.86 -30.21
CA LEU A 179 -0.18 12.23 -29.75
C LEU A 179 0.90 12.68 -28.75
N CYS A 180 1.11 11.91 -27.69
CA CYS A 180 2.14 12.18 -26.69
C CYS A 180 3.56 12.15 -27.29
N ARG A 181 3.82 11.20 -28.20
CA ARG A 181 5.10 11.11 -28.91
C ARG A 181 5.38 12.36 -29.75
N ASN A 182 4.37 12.88 -30.46
CA ASN A 182 4.53 14.09 -31.27
C ASN A 182 4.72 15.33 -30.40
N LEU A 183 3.98 15.45 -29.30
CA LEU A 183 4.18 16.53 -28.33
C LEU A 183 5.62 16.55 -27.77
N ALA A 184 6.11 15.39 -27.34
CA ALA A 184 7.49 15.24 -26.87
C ALA A 184 8.51 15.60 -27.97
N LYS A 185 8.27 15.15 -29.20
CA LYS A 185 9.12 15.46 -30.36
C LYS A 185 9.23 16.96 -30.60
N GLU A 186 8.10 17.66 -30.69
CA GLU A 186 8.05 19.09 -30.98
C GLU A 186 8.81 19.89 -29.92
N ILE A 187 8.63 19.56 -28.64
CA ILE A 187 9.33 20.25 -27.56
C ILE A 187 10.84 19.97 -27.57
N LEU A 188 11.25 18.73 -27.85
CA LEU A 188 12.67 18.39 -27.93
C LEU A 188 13.34 19.06 -29.15
N GLU A 189 12.64 19.14 -30.29
CA GLU A 189 13.10 19.88 -31.47
C GLU A 189 13.23 21.39 -31.18
N GLN A 190 12.21 22.01 -30.57
CA GLN A 190 12.23 23.43 -30.21
C GLN A 190 13.33 23.78 -29.21
N ARG A 191 13.69 22.85 -28.32
CA ARG A 191 14.76 23.03 -27.33
C ARG A 191 16.16 22.80 -27.91
N GLY A 192 16.26 22.41 -29.17
CA GLY A 192 17.51 22.24 -29.89
C GLY A 192 18.25 20.93 -29.61
N TYR A 193 17.56 19.89 -29.14
CA TYR A 193 18.18 18.57 -28.98
C TYR A 193 18.49 17.96 -30.35
N GLU A 194 19.62 17.24 -30.45
CA GLU A 194 20.01 16.58 -31.69
C GLU A 194 18.96 15.55 -32.13
N LYS A 195 18.55 15.61 -33.40
CA LYS A 195 17.52 14.74 -33.98
C LYS A 195 17.82 13.26 -33.82
N THR A 196 19.05 12.83 -34.07
CA THR A 196 19.45 11.43 -33.92
C THR A 196 19.24 10.96 -32.47
N LYS A 197 19.55 11.84 -31.51
CA LYS A 197 19.49 11.55 -30.07
C LYS A 197 18.04 11.46 -29.60
N PHE A 198 17.22 12.49 -29.80
CA PHE A 198 15.85 12.45 -29.28
C PHE A 198 14.98 11.42 -29.99
N MET A 199 15.27 11.04 -31.23
CA MET A 199 14.51 9.99 -31.91
C MET A 199 14.64 8.63 -31.22
N SER A 200 15.79 8.31 -30.61
CA SER A 200 15.95 7.11 -29.79
C SER A 200 15.19 7.23 -28.46
N TRP A 201 15.15 8.43 -27.86
CA TRP A 201 14.36 8.71 -26.66
C TRP A 201 12.86 8.50 -26.92
N LEU A 202 12.36 8.98 -28.07
CA LEU A 202 10.97 8.79 -28.46
C LEU A 202 10.61 7.31 -28.67
N LEU A 203 11.55 6.48 -29.13
CA LEU A 203 11.35 5.04 -29.27
C LEU A 203 11.08 4.39 -27.92
N VAL A 204 11.92 4.65 -26.91
CA VAL A 204 11.71 4.09 -25.57
C VAL A 204 10.50 4.69 -24.87
N LEU A 205 10.18 5.96 -25.13
CA LEU A 205 8.93 6.58 -24.67
C LEU A 205 7.71 5.84 -25.22
N SER A 206 7.74 5.48 -26.52
CA SER A 206 6.64 4.76 -27.16
C SER A 206 6.48 3.35 -26.58
N GLU A 207 7.58 2.68 -26.25
CA GLU A 207 7.55 1.38 -25.57
C GLU A 207 6.97 1.51 -24.15
N ALA A 208 7.37 2.54 -23.39
CA ALA A 208 6.84 2.82 -22.05
C ALA A 208 5.32 3.04 -22.07
N MET A 209 4.83 3.92 -22.97
CA MET A 209 3.40 4.18 -23.11
C MET A 209 2.63 2.97 -23.62
N THR A 210 3.25 2.15 -24.48
CA THR A 210 2.66 0.88 -24.93
C THR A 210 2.48 -0.09 -23.76
N ASN A 211 3.44 -0.15 -22.83
CA ASN A 211 3.33 -0.96 -21.62
C ASN A 211 2.21 -0.47 -20.71
N THR A 212 2.05 0.85 -20.55
CA THR A 212 0.91 1.44 -19.83
C THR A 212 -0.41 0.97 -20.42
N ILE A 213 -0.63 1.08 -21.74
CA ILE A 213 -1.89 0.64 -22.37
C ILE A 213 -2.12 -0.88 -22.28
N LYS A 214 -1.06 -1.69 -22.27
CA LYS A 214 -1.18 -3.15 -22.22
C LYS A 214 -1.47 -3.68 -20.82
N HIS A 215 -0.95 -3.02 -19.80
CA HIS A 215 -0.88 -3.57 -18.44
C HIS A 215 -1.64 -2.75 -17.40
N ALA A 216 -2.04 -1.52 -17.72
CA ALA A 216 -2.75 -0.61 -16.81
C ALA A 216 -4.04 -0.07 -17.45
N GLU A 217 -4.89 0.54 -16.62
CA GLU A 217 -6.16 1.12 -17.05
C GLU A 217 -5.97 2.49 -17.72
N GLU A 218 -5.10 3.30 -17.14
CA GLU A 218 -4.71 4.62 -17.65
C GLU A 218 -3.33 5.01 -17.11
N GLY A 219 -2.75 6.07 -17.68
CA GLY A 219 -1.53 6.67 -17.20
C GLY A 219 -1.30 8.08 -17.70
N LYS A 220 -0.14 8.61 -17.35
CA LYS A 220 0.32 9.96 -17.67
C LYS A 220 1.80 9.94 -18.02
N MET A 221 2.18 10.66 -19.05
CA MET A 221 3.56 11.01 -19.37
C MET A 221 3.83 12.45 -18.91
N THR A 222 4.98 12.69 -18.29
CA THR A 222 5.53 14.03 -18.07
C THR A 222 7.02 14.03 -18.41
N ILE A 223 7.48 15.06 -19.12
CA ILE A 223 8.90 15.25 -19.43
C ILE A 223 9.44 16.40 -18.58
N PHE A 224 10.49 16.13 -17.81
CA PHE A 224 11.20 17.11 -17.00
C PHE A 224 12.58 17.39 -17.60
N HIS A 225 13.01 18.63 -17.46
CA HIS A 225 14.40 19.03 -17.64
C HIS A 225 14.98 19.45 -16.30
N ASP A 226 15.89 18.64 -15.79
CA ASP A 226 16.70 18.95 -14.63
C ASP A 226 17.99 19.62 -15.10
N LYS A 227 18.11 20.92 -14.82
CA LYS A 227 19.29 21.71 -15.20
C LYS A 227 20.48 21.45 -14.30
N GLU A 228 20.25 21.09 -13.03
CA GLU A 228 21.30 20.91 -12.04
C GLU A 228 22.08 19.62 -12.34
N GLU A 229 21.35 18.54 -12.63
CA GLU A 229 21.94 17.24 -13.00
C GLU A 229 22.23 17.12 -14.50
N ASN A 230 21.84 18.13 -15.30
CA ASN A 230 21.94 18.14 -16.75
C ASN A 230 21.25 16.92 -17.40
N GLU A 231 19.98 16.70 -17.03
CA GLU A 231 19.21 15.51 -17.40
C GLU A 231 17.84 15.84 -18.02
N ILE A 232 17.44 15.01 -18.98
CA ILE A 232 16.05 14.92 -19.43
C ILE A 232 15.45 13.65 -18.82
N ARG A 233 14.33 13.80 -18.11
CA ARG A 233 13.64 12.71 -17.43
C ARG A 233 12.26 12.53 -18.02
N PHE A 234 11.99 11.35 -18.57
CA PHE A 234 10.64 10.97 -18.96
C PHE A 234 10.03 10.18 -17.82
N VAL A 235 8.96 10.71 -17.23
CA VAL A 235 8.23 10.10 -16.12
C VAL A 235 6.91 9.58 -16.66
N ILE A 236 6.71 8.28 -16.58
CA ILE A 236 5.49 7.59 -17.00
C ILE A 236 4.86 6.98 -15.76
N GLU A 237 3.65 7.43 -15.43
CA GLU A 237 2.88 6.96 -14.28
C GLU A 237 1.66 6.20 -14.78
N ASP A 238 1.35 5.06 -14.19
CA ASP A 238 0.18 4.27 -14.56
C ASP A 238 -0.67 3.91 -13.34
N LYS A 239 -1.93 3.55 -13.60
CA LYS A 239 -2.86 2.92 -12.67
C LYS A 239 -3.11 1.48 -13.10
N GLY A 240 -2.11 0.64 -12.91
CA GLY A 240 -2.18 -0.80 -13.14
C GLY A 240 -1.98 -1.63 -11.87
N PRO A 241 -1.96 -2.96 -11.99
CA PRO A 241 -1.71 -3.87 -10.88
C PRO A 241 -0.24 -3.87 -10.40
N GLY A 242 0.64 -3.12 -11.07
CA GLY A 242 2.08 -3.12 -10.81
C GLY A 242 2.81 -4.32 -11.40
N PHE A 243 4.08 -4.45 -11.05
CA PHE A 243 4.96 -5.56 -11.39
C PHE A 243 5.15 -6.45 -10.16
N ASP A 244 5.09 -7.77 -10.34
CA ASP A 244 5.54 -8.70 -9.30
C ASP A 244 7.07 -8.66 -9.21
N LEU A 245 7.60 -8.30 -8.04
CA LEU A 245 9.03 -8.23 -7.78
C LEU A 245 9.76 -9.53 -8.12
N LYS A 246 9.10 -10.68 -7.92
CA LYS A 246 9.68 -12.00 -8.18
C LYS A 246 9.89 -12.28 -9.66
N ASP A 247 9.09 -11.63 -10.50
CA ASP A 247 9.16 -11.76 -11.95
C ASP A 247 10.02 -10.65 -12.59
N LEU A 248 10.34 -9.58 -11.87
CA LEU A 248 11.16 -8.47 -12.40
C LEU A 248 12.51 -8.94 -12.95
N PRO A 249 13.36 -9.72 -12.24
CA PRO A 249 14.63 -10.15 -12.81
C PRO A 249 14.46 -10.95 -14.09
N LYS A 250 13.43 -11.80 -14.17
CA LYS A 250 13.19 -12.61 -15.37
C LYS A 250 12.69 -11.75 -16.53
N THR A 251 11.78 -10.81 -16.27
CA THR A 251 11.18 -9.94 -17.29
C THR A 251 12.11 -8.82 -17.77
N THR A 252 13.19 -8.53 -17.04
CA THR A 252 14.15 -7.46 -17.37
C THR A 252 15.50 -7.97 -17.84
N LEU A 253 16.02 -9.07 -17.26
CA LEU A 253 17.39 -9.56 -17.50
C LEU A 253 17.46 -10.76 -18.45
N LEU A 254 16.40 -11.58 -18.54
CA LEU A 254 16.40 -12.73 -19.43
C LEU A 254 15.88 -12.32 -20.82
N ALA A 255 16.80 -12.23 -21.78
CA ALA A 255 16.46 -11.99 -23.17
C ALA A 255 15.44 -13.04 -23.68
N GLY A 256 14.24 -12.57 -24.04
CA GLY A 256 13.18 -13.42 -24.59
C GLY A 256 12.26 -14.09 -23.55
N TYR A 257 12.46 -13.91 -22.25
CA TYR A 257 11.48 -14.36 -21.25
C TYR A 257 10.26 -13.43 -21.27
N SER A 258 9.08 -13.97 -21.53
CA SER A 258 7.82 -13.22 -21.59
C SER A 258 6.69 -14.08 -21.04
N THR A 259 6.09 -13.68 -19.92
CA THR A 259 4.99 -14.42 -19.28
C THR A 259 3.65 -14.29 -20.03
N LYS A 260 3.48 -13.26 -20.87
CA LYS A 260 2.36 -13.10 -21.81
C LYS A 260 2.79 -12.28 -23.05
N LYS A 261 3.17 -12.93 -24.15
CA LYS A 261 3.44 -12.44 -25.54
C LYS A 261 4.09 -11.06 -25.82
N SER A 262 4.45 -10.24 -24.84
CA SER A 262 5.30 -9.06 -24.97
C SER A 262 5.66 -8.54 -23.57
N LEU A 263 6.80 -8.94 -22.99
CA LEU A 263 7.53 -8.15 -21.99
C LEU A 263 8.84 -8.87 -21.62
N GLY A 264 9.95 -8.37 -22.17
CA GLY A 264 11.31 -8.89 -22.03
C GLY A 264 12.28 -8.02 -22.83
N GLN A 265 11.83 -7.60 -24.02
CA GLN A 265 12.57 -6.70 -24.90
C GLN A 265 12.42 -5.21 -24.53
N GLY A 266 11.27 -4.80 -23.97
CA GLY A 266 11.00 -3.38 -23.69
C GLY A 266 11.96 -2.77 -22.67
N PHE A 267 12.15 -3.42 -21.51
CA PHE A 267 13.15 -2.98 -20.52
C PHE A 267 14.59 -3.11 -21.05
N THR A 268 14.90 -4.15 -21.82
CA THR A 268 16.20 -4.28 -22.49
C THR A 268 16.47 -3.09 -23.42
N LEU A 269 15.46 -2.66 -24.19
CA LEU A 269 15.56 -1.51 -25.08
C LEU A 269 15.72 -0.20 -24.29
N MET A 270 14.96 -0.03 -23.22
CA MET A 270 15.06 1.14 -22.32
C MET A 270 16.47 1.23 -21.72
N MET A 271 17.00 0.15 -21.14
CA MET A 271 18.34 0.13 -20.54
C MET A 271 19.45 0.39 -21.56
N LYS A 272 19.27 -0.01 -22.84
CA LYS A 272 20.24 0.25 -23.90
C LYS A 272 20.28 1.71 -24.38
N LEU A 273 19.19 2.44 -24.23
CA LEU A 273 19.02 3.77 -24.83
C LEU A 273 18.92 4.91 -23.80
N THR A 274 18.94 4.56 -22.52
CA THR A 274 18.88 5.52 -21.40
C THR A 274 20.19 5.50 -20.61
N LYS A 275 20.47 6.58 -19.89
CA LYS A 275 21.51 6.60 -18.85
C LYS A 275 21.12 5.66 -17.71
N GLN A 276 19.85 5.75 -17.29
CA GLN A 276 19.31 4.93 -16.21
C GLN A 276 17.79 4.79 -16.34
N VAL A 277 17.28 3.64 -15.91
CA VAL A 277 15.86 3.33 -15.76
C VAL A 277 15.56 3.21 -14.27
N LEU A 278 14.57 3.97 -13.78
CA LEU A 278 14.07 3.83 -12.43
C LEU A 278 12.63 3.34 -12.43
N LEU A 279 12.29 2.47 -11.48
CA LEU A 279 10.97 1.91 -11.35
C LEU A 279 10.52 1.93 -9.88
N PHE A 280 9.40 2.59 -9.63
CA PHE A 280 8.55 2.31 -8.48
C PHE A 280 7.35 1.49 -8.95
N THR A 281 6.90 0.52 -8.16
CA THR A 281 5.72 -0.27 -8.49
C THR A 281 4.98 -0.72 -7.24
N SER A 282 3.66 -0.80 -7.33
CA SER A 282 2.77 -1.25 -6.27
C SER A 282 1.48 -1.80 -6.87
N SER A 283 0.62 -2.39 -6.04
CA SER A 283 -0.72 -2.81 -6.44
C SER A 283 -1.65 -1.68 -6.90
N LYS A 284 -1.24 -0.41 -6.72
CA LYS A 284 -1.99 0.79 -7.12
C LYS A 284 -1.46 1.43 -8.42
N GLY A 285 -0.38 0.91 -8.98
CA GLY A 285 0.26 1.43 -10.18
C GLY A 285 1.78 1.49 -10.09
N SER A 286 2.40 1.85 -11.21
CA SER A 286 3.84 2.02 -11.32
C SER A 286 4.25 3.40 -11.79
N THR A 287 5.50 3.76 -11.51
CA THR A 287 6.17 4.95 -12.04
C THR A 287 7.49 4.53 -12.65
N LEU A 288 7.59 4.69 -13.97
CA LEU A 288 8.81 4.46 -14.74
C LEU A 288 9.47 5.80 -15.06
N ILE A 289 10.75 5.92 -14.75
CA ILE A 289 11.54 7.11 -15.03
C ILE A 289 12.70 6.72 -15.95
N LEU A 290 12.76 7.34 -17.12
CA LEU A 290 13.84 7.16 -18.08
C LEU A 290 14.71 8.42 -18.06
N ILE A 291 15.97 8.25 -17.65
CA ILE A 291 16.93 9.36 -17.56
C ILE A 291 17.82 9.37 -18.81
N PHE A 292 17.98 10.56 -19.39
CA PHE A 292 18.89 10.81 -20.49
C PHE A 292 19.79 11.99 -20.17
N GLU A 293 21.03 11.94 -20.64
CA GLU A 293 21.93 13.09 -20.56
C GLU A 293 21.44 14.21 -21.47
N SER A 294 21.24 15.39 -20.87
CA SER A 294 21.02 16.64 -21.57
C SER A 294 22.36 17.17 -22.08
N ASN A 295 23.05 16.46 -22.98
CA ASN A 295 24.26 17.01 -23.63
C ASN A 295 23.82 18.09 -24.63
N LYS A 296 23.38 19.23 -24.10
CA LYS A 296 23.33 20.48 -24.81
C LYS A 296 24.78 20.88 -25.03
N ASN A 297 25.21 21.03 -26.28
CA ASN A 297 26.39 21.83 -26.55
C ASN A 297 26.05 23.23 -26.04
N MET A 298 26.58 23.56 -24.87
CA MET A 298 26.29 24.80 -24.15
C MET A 298 27.13 25.91 -24.76
N GLU A 299 26.80 26.28 -25.99
CA GLU A 299 27.21 27.56 -26.58
C GLU A 299 25.94 28.29 -27.04
N ASN A 300 25.64 29.37 -26.31
CA ASN A 300 24.69 30.44 -26.62
C ASN A 300 23.18 30.11 -26.57
N LEU A 301 22.55 30.41 -25.44
CA LEU A 301 21.13 30.80 -25.42
C LEU A 301 20.73 31.79 -24.32
N ASP A 302 21.68 32.32 -23.53
CA ASP A 302 21.40 33.42 -22.58
C ASP A 302 21.69 34.81 -23.18
N ALA A 303 21.61 34.94 -24.51
CA ALA A 303 21.81 36.21 -25.21
C ALA A 303 20.61 36.62 -26.07
N VAL A 304 19.37 36.37 -25.64
CA VAL A 304 18.19 37.13 -26.10
C VAL A 304 17.09 37.09 -25.03
N ILE A 305 17.17 37.99 -24.04
CA ILE A 305 16.02 38.74 -23.50
C ILE A 305 16.52 40.15 -23.20
#